data_AF-A0A1W2LVV3-F1
#
_entry.id   AF-A0A1W2LVV3-F1
#
_cell.length_a   1.000
_cell.length_b   1.000
_cell.length_c   1.000
_cell.angle_alpha   90.00
_cell.angle_beta   90.00
_cell.angle_gamma   90.00
#
_symmetry.space_group_name_H-M   'P 1'
#
loop_
_entity.id
_entity.type
_entity.pdbx_description
1 polymer ?
#
loop_
_entity_poly.entity_id
_entity_poly.type
_entity_poly.pdbx_seq_one_letter_code
_entity_poly.pdbx_strand_id
1 'polypeptide(L)'
;MGSGLRLLGVFLAAELSLPATSVLLLVLLAGTNPTLLESPRLPPWPLVAVLAVPPLVAALVAAMGIASLSGGPRRARIRRELAIRWNRRDLGIGLAFGTGGLLLTIPAAALWSAWVGRDQAHSAIGEVFADRRLSLVVALIAFLTIWLVAPFCEEVLFRGVLWKALEHWHWNRWAIFAVTSALFSIAHLELTRTPLLLVISIPLGLARMYTGNLLASVIAHQMNNLFPAVGLLLATSGWLAA
;
A
#
# COMPACT_ATOMS: atom_id res chain seq x y z
N MET A 1 12.33 2.56 -25.04
CA MET A 1 12.66 1.36 -24.23
C MET A 1 13.56 1.64 -23.01
N GLY A 2 14.71 2.32 -23.15
CA GLY A 2 15.67 2.49 -22.04
C GLY A 2 15.15 3.19 -20.77
N SER A 3 14.20 4.12 -20.86
CA SER A 3 13.57 4.73 -19.67
C SER A 3 12.62 3.77 -18.94
N GLY A 4 11.84 2.98 -19.68
CA GLY A 4 10.94 1.98 -19.08
C GLY A 4 11.70 0.87 -18.36
N LEU A 5 12.80 0.36 -18.94
CA LEU A 5 13.67 -0.63 -18.28
C LEU A 5 14.27 -0.10 -16.97
N ARG A 6 14.73 1.15 -16.95
CA ARG A 6 15.26 1.78 -15.73
C ARG A 6 14.19 1.89 -14.65
N LEU A 7 12.97 2.32 -14.99
CA LEU A 7 11.87 2.39 -14.02
C LEU A 7 11.42 1.02 -13.54
N LEU A 8 11.41 0.00 -14.39
CA LEU A 8 11.16 -1.37 -13.95
C LEU A 8 12.22 -1.83 -12.95
N GLY A 9 13.51 -1.55 -13.21
CA GLY A 9 14.58 -1.82 -12.26
C GLY A 9 14.40 -1.08 -10.93
N VAL A 10 13.94 0.17 -10.96
CA VAL A 10 13.61 0.95 -9.75
C VAL A 10 12.43 0.31 -8.99
N PHE A 11 11.39 -0.12 -9.69
CA PHE A 11 10.24 -0.80 -9.09
C PHE A 11 10.67 -2.09 -8.41
N LEU A 12 11.44 -2.95 -9.09
CA LEU A 12 11.93 -4.21 -8.52
C LEU A 12 12.84 -3.97 -7.31
N ALA A 13 13.71 -2.96 -7.36
CA ALA A 13 14.55 -2.61 -6.21
C ALA A 13 13.71 -2.12 -5.01
N ALA A 14 12.66 -1.33 -5.26
CA ALA A 14 11.74 -0.87 -4.22
C ALA A 14 10.94 -2.03 -3.62
N GLU A 15 10.38 -2.92 -4.45
CA GLU A 15 9.68 -4.14 -4.00
C GLU A 15 10.59 -5.05 -3.17
N LEU A 16 11.81 -5.33 -3.64
CA LEU A 16 12.78 -6.14 -2.89
C LEU A 16 13.20 -5.50 -1.56
N SER A 17 13.17 -4.16 -1.48
CA SER A 17 13.49 -3.45 -0.25
C SER A 17 12.44 -3.64 0.86
N LEU A 18 11.20 -4.04 0.54
CA LEU A 18 10.16 -4.33 1.53
C LEU A 18 10.58 -5.49 2.46
N PRO A 19 10.73 -6.74 1.99
CA PRO A 19 11.15 -7.84 2.86
C PRO A 19 12.56 -7.65 3.39
N ALA A 20 13.48 -7.05 2.62
CA ALA A 20 14.84 -6.79 3.09
C ALA A 20 14.87 -5.83 4.29
N THR A 21 14.08 -4.76 4.25
CA THR A 21 13.98 -3.80 5.37
C THR A 21 13.28 -4.44 6.57
N SER A 22 12.23 -5.25 6.35
CA SER A 22 11.57 -5.98 7.43
C SER A 22 12.54 -6.91 8.16
N VAL A 23 13.31 -7.72 7.41
CA VAL A 23 14.31 -8.64 7.98
C VAL A 23 15.42 -7.87 8.69
N LEU A 24 15.98 -6.83 8.06
CA LEU A 24 17.03 -6.02 8.66
C LEU A 24 16.55 -5.39 9.97
N LEU A 25 15.34 -4.82 9.98
CA LEU A 25 14.77 -4.20 11.17
C LEU A 25 14.58 -5.23 12.30
N LEU A 26 14.08 -6.43 11.99
CA LEU A 26 13.94 -7.51 12.96
C LEU A 26 15.30 -7.95 13.52
N VAL A 27 16.34 -8.09 12.68
CA VAL A 27 17.70 -8.43 13.11
C VAL A 27 18.28 -7.36 14.03
N LEU A 28 18.12 -6.07 13.67
CA LEU A 28 18.61 -4.95 14.48
C LEU A 28 17.90 -4.89 15.83
N LEU A 29 16.58 -5.07 15.85
CA LEU A 29 15.80 -5.09 17.08
C LEU A 29 16.19 -6.27 17.97
N ALA A 30 16.33 -7.47 17.40
CA ALA A 30 16.79 -8.66 18.12
C ALA A 30 18.21 -8.50 18.68
N GLY A 31 19.11 -7.81 17.96
CA GLY A 31 20.45 -7.48 18.45
C GLY A 31 20.44 -6.59 19.68
N THR A 32 19.44 -5.70 19.82
CA THR A 32 19.26 -4.86 21.02
C THR A 32 18.50 -5.55 22.14
N ASN A 33 17.63 -6.51 21.82
CA ASN A 33 16.87 -7.28 22.78
C ASN A 33 16.62 -8.72 22.28
N PRO A 34 17.50 -9.68 22.65
CA PRO A 34 17.43 -11.05 22.17
C PRO A 34 16.12 -11.78 22.50
N THR A 35 15.42 -11.38 23.58
CA THR A 35 14.13 -11.97 23.98
C THR A 35 13.01 -11.79 22.94
N LEU A 36 13.21 -10.90 21.96
CA LEU A 36 12.32 -10.74 20.80
C LEU A 36 12.28 -11.96 19.90
N LEU A 37 13.36 -12.75 19.83
CA LEU A 37 13.43 -13.97 19.02
C LEU A 37 12.73 -15.16 19.69
N GLU A 38 12.59 -15.11 21.01
CA GLU A 38 11.94 -16.15 21.82
C GLU A 38 10.44 -15.86 22.00
N SER A 39 10.02 -14.62 21.77
CA SER A 39 8.63 -14.20 21.93
C SER A 39 7.79 -14.54 20.69
N PRO A 40 6.61 -15.17 20.84
CA PRO A 40 5.74 -15.52 19.71
C PRO A 40 5.10 -14.30 19.04
N ARG A 41 5.15 -13.12 19.69
CA ARG A 41 4.54 -11.87 19.22
C ARG A 41 5.49 -10.71 19.50
N LEU A 42 5.68 -9.85 18.49
CA LEU A 42 6.45 -8.61 18.67
C LEU A 42 5.78 -7.67 19.69
N PRO A 43 6.55 -6.96 20.53
CA PRO A 43 6.02 -5.88 21.37
C PRO A 43 5.45 -4.72 20.52
N PRO A 44 4.62 -3.83 21.11
CA PRO A 44 3.88 -2.79 20.39
C PRO A 44 4.74 -1.88 19.48
N TRP A 45 5.88 -1.38 19.98
CA TRP A 45 6.75 -0.47 19.23
C TRP A 45 7.50 -1.17 18.07
N PRO A 46 8.20 -2.31 18.29
CA PRO A 46 8.70 -3.15 17.20
C PRO A 46 7.66 -3.48 16.14
N LEU A 47 6.42 -3.80 16.56
CA LEU A 47 5.34 -4.13 15.65
C LEU A 47 5.01 -2.96 14.71
N VAL A 48 4.74 -1.76 15.24
CA VAL A 48 4.43 -0.61 14.37
C VAL A 48 5.62 -0.15 13.54
N ALA A 49 6.85 -0.37 14.01
CA ALA A 49 8.05 -0.09 13.23
C ALA A 49 8.16 -1.03 12.01
N VAL A 50 7.94 -2.33 12.19
CA VAL A 50 7.92 -3.32 11.08
C VAL A 50 6.75 -3.06 10.12
N LEU A 51 5.64 -2.51 10.61
CA LEU A 51 4.53 -2.09 9.74
C LEU A 51 4.85 -0.83 8.92
N ALA A 52 5.48 0.19 9.51
CA ALA A 52 5.63 1.51 8.89
C ALA A 52 6.93 1.70 8.09
N VAL A 53 8.04 1.16 8.59
CA VAL A 53 9.37 1.46 8.04
C VAL A 53 9.59 0.85 6.65
N PRO A 54 9.27 -0.44 6.39
CA PRO A 54 9.48 -1.04 5.08
C PRO A 54 8.80 -0.29 3.91
N PRO A 55 7.49 0.06 3.95
CA PRO A 55 6.88 0.78 2.84
C PRO A 55 7.45 2.18 2.64
N LEU A 56 7.86 2.87 3.72
CA LEU A 56 8.53 4.17 3.62
C LEU A 56 9.90 4.05 2.94
N VAL A 57 10.70 3.05 3.32
CA VAL A 57 12.00 2.77 2.68
C VAL A 57 11.79 2.41 1.21
N ALA A 58 10.80 1.59 0.89
CA ALA A 58 10.49 1.25 -0.51
C ALA A 58 10.11 2.47 -1.35
N ALA A 59 9.26 3.37 -0.82
CA ALA A 59 8.93 4.62 -1.48
C ALA A 59 10.15 5.55 -1.63
N LEU A 60 11.06 5.55 -0.66
CA LEU A 60 12.32 6.30 -0.72
C LEU A 60 13.27 5.72 -1.78
N VAL A 61 13.43 4.40 -1.83
CA VAL A 61 14.20 3.69 -2.86
C VAL A 61 13.64 4.01 -4.24
N ALA A 62 12.32 4.00 -4.40
CA ALA A 62 11.65 4.43 -5.62
C ALA A 62 11.98 5.88 -5.99
N ALA A 63 11.84 6.82 -5.05
CA ALA A 63 12.13 8.24 -5.28
C ALA A 63 13.60 8.50 -5.64
N MET A 64 14.54 7.87 -4.92
CA MET A 64 15.98 7.96 -5.19
C MET A 64 16.34 7.31 -6.53
N GLY A 65 15.76 6.15 -6.84
CA GLY A 65 15.94 5.46 -8.11
C GLY A 65 15.49 6.31 -9.29
N ILE A 66 14.31 6.93 -9.20
CA ILE A 66 13.83 7.90 -10.21
C ILE A 66 14.79 9.09 -10.30
N ALA A 67 15.20 9.66 -9.16
CA ALA A 67 16.10 10.81 -9.13
C ALA A 67 17.44 10.52 -9.80
N SER A 68 17.98 9.30 -9.67
CA SER A 68 19.27 8.91 -10.20
C SER A 68 19.21 8.40 -11.65
N LEU A 69 18.18 7.62 -12.00
CA LEU A 69 18.17 6.84 -13.24
C LEU A 69 17.26 7.41 -14.34
N SER A 70 16.23 8.20 -14.01
CA SER A 70 15.31 8.71 -15.04
C SER A 70 15.91 9.91 -15.80
N GLY A 71 15.50 10.10 -17.06
CA GLY A 71 15.98 11.21 -17.90
C GLY A 71 15.40 12.59 -17.52
N GLY A 72 15.75 13.63 -18.28
CA GLY A 72 15.12 14.96 -18.20
C GLY A 72 15.50 15.82 -16.98
N PRO A 73 14.82 16.97 -16.77
CA PRO A 73 15.20 17.96 -15.76
C PRO A 73 15.16 17.40 -14.33
N ARG A 74 16.24 17.61 -13.56
CA ARG A 74 16.40 17.07 -12.19
C ARG A 74 15.30 17.52 -11.23
N ARG A 75 14.95 18.83 -11.25
CA ARG A 75 14.02 19.44 -10.29
C ARG A 75 12.58 18.90 -10.35
N ALA A 76 12.14 18.38 -11.50
CA ALA A 76 10.78 17.90 -11.70
C ALA A 76 10.70 16.39 -11.99
N ARG A 77 11.82 15.67 -11.88
CA ARG A 77 11.94 14.28 -12.32
C ARG A 77 11.00 13.35 -11.56
N ILE A 78 11.07 13.35 -10.23
CA ILE A 78 10.20 12.54 -9.36
C ILE A 78 8.73 12.85 -9.64
N ARG A 79 8.36 14.14 -9.59
CA ARG A 79 7.00 14.60 -9.83
C ARG A 79 6.46 14.16 -11.20
N ARG A 80 7.29 14.22 -12.25
CA ARG A 80 6.91 13.84 -13.63
C ARG A 80 6.74 12.33 -13.77
N GLU A 81 7.72 11.53 -13.33
CA GLU A 81 7.64 10.07 -13.47
C GLU A 81 6.53 9.48 -12.58
N LEU A 82 6.31 10.03 -11.38
CA LEU A 82 5.19 9.65 -10.52
C LEU A 82 3.86 10.31 -10.93
N ALA A 83 3.84 11.15 -11.97
CA ALA A 83 2.64 11.86 -12.43
C ALA A 83 1.91 12.65 -11.31
N ILE A 84 2.67 13.25 -10.38
CA ILE A 84 2.13 14.02 -9.25
C ILE A 84 1.74 15.43 -9.71
N ARG A 85 0.46 15.77 -9.60
CA ARG A 85 -0.05 17.11 -9.90
C ARG A 85 -1.02 17.54 -8.81
N TRP A 86 -0.77 18.68 -8.18
CA TRP A 86 -1.75 19.26 -7.27
C TRP A 86 -2.87 19.91 -8.08
N ASN A 87 -4.04 19.28 -8.10
CA ASN A 87 -5.20 19.73 -8.85
C ASN A 87 -6.48 19.31 -8.10
N ARG A 88 -7.23 20.28 -7.56
CA ARG A 88 -8.43 20.03 -6.76
C ARG A 88 -9.46 19.16 -7.48
N ARG A 89 -9.59 19.30 -8.81
CA ARG A 89 -10.51 18.48 -9.60
C ARG A 89 -10.08 17.02 -9.60
N ASP A 90 -8.80 16.73 -9.79
CA ASP A 90 -8.28 15.36 -9.77
C ASP A 90 -8.40 14.75 -8.38
N LEU A 91 -8.16 15.53 -7.32
CA LEU A 91 -8.36 15.08 -5.94
C LEU A 91 -9.83 14.77 -5.66
N GLY A 92 -10.76 15.61 -6.13
CA GLY A 92 -12.20 15.36 -6.04
C GLY A 92 -12.66 14.13 -6.83
N ILE A 93 -12.06 13.88 -8.01
CA ILE A 93 -12.29 12.65 -8.77
C ILE A 93 -11.75 11.43 -8.02
N GLY A 94 -10.58 11.55 -7.39
CA GLY A 94 -10.04 10.50 -6.50
C GLY A 94 -10.97 10.18 -5.35
N LEU A 95 -11.53 11.19 -4.68
CA LEU A 95 -12.57 11.01 -3.66
C LEU A 95 -13.80 10.31 -4.24
N ALA A 96 -14.29 10.72 -5.41
CA ALA A 96 -15.45 10.11 -6.05
C ALA A 96 -15.23 8.63 -6.39
N PHE A 97 -14.06 8.28 -6.94
CA PHE A 97 -13.69 6.87 -7.18
C PHE A 97 -13.51 6.09 -5.88
N GLY A 98 -12.92 6.70 -4.85
CA GLY A 98 -12.76 6.09 -3.53
C GLY A 98 -14.11 5.78 -2.89
N THR A 99 -14.96 6.80 -2.71
CA THR A 99 -16.28 6.67 -2.11
C THR A 99 -17.22 5.80 -2.95
N GLY A 100 -17.28 6.03 -4.27
CA GLY A 100 -18.07 5.19 -5.18
C GLY A 100 -17.56 3.75 -5.23
N GLY A 101 -16.23 3.57 -5.13
CA GLY A 101 -15.59 2.27 -5.05
C GLY A 101 -16.01 1.45 -3.83
N LEU A 102 -16.41 2.08 -2.72
CA LEU A 102 -16.93 1.37 -1.54
C LEU A 102 -18.22 0.59 -1.84
N LEU A 103 -19.03 1.06 -2.79
CA LEU A 103 -20.22 0.32 -3.26
C LEU A 103 -19.85 -1.00 -3.94
N LEU A 104 -18.61 -1.12 -4.41
CA LEU A 104 -18.05 -2.35 -4.97
C LEU A 104 -17.26 -3.15 -3.93
N THR A 105 -16.40 -2.49 -3.16
CA THR A 105 -15.45 -3.19 -2.28
C THR A 105 -16.08 -3.72 -0.99
N ILE A 106 -17.10 -3.05 -0.43
CA ILE A 106 -17.80 -3.54 0.77
C ILE A 106 -18.57 -4.84 0.47
N PRO A 107 -19.43 -4.90 -0.57
CA PRO A 107 -20.08 -6.17 -0.92
C PRO A 107 -19.07 -7.26 -1.30
N ALA A 108 -18.00 -6.92 -2.01
CA ALA A 108 -16.95 -7.87 -2.35
C ALA A 108 -16.25 -8.44 -1.11
N ALA A 109 -15.98 -7.61 -0.10
CA ALA A 109 -15.42 -8.06 1.17
C ALA A 109 -16.37 -9.01 1.92
N ALA A 110 -17.68 -8.70 1.91
CA ALA A 110 -18.70 -9.57 2.51
C ALA A 110 -18.83 -10.92 1.78
N LEU A 111 -18.83 -10.91 0.44
CA LEU A 111 -18.85 -12.12 -0.39
C LEU A 111 -17.58 -12.96 -0.21
N TRP A 112 -16.41 -12.31 -0.17
CA TRP A 112 -15.15 -12.97 0.11
C TRP A 112 -15.14 -13.62 1.49
N SER A 113 -15.61 -12.91 2.52
CA SER A 113 -15.72 -13.45 3.88
C SER A 113 -16.71 -14.62 3.96
N ALA A 114 -17.82 -14.57 3.22
CA ALA A 114 -18.77 -15.67 3.12
C ALA A 114 -18.18 -16.89 2.38
N TRP A 115 -17.33 -16.67 1.38
CA TRP A 115 -16.69 -17.72 0.59
C TRP A 115 -15.57 -18.45 1.36
N VAL A 116 -14.67 -17.70 1.99
CA VAL A 116 -13.53 -18.25 2.75
C VAL A 116 -13.95 -18.74 4.14
N GLY A 117 -15.10 -18.28 4.65
CA GLY A 117 -15.55 -18.52 6.00
C GLY A 117 -15.12 -17.38 6.92
N ARG A 118 -16.04 -16.93 7.78
CA ARG A 118 -15.83 -15.73 8.61
C ARG A 118 -14.62 -15.84 9.54
N ASP A 119 -14.36 -17.04 10.06
CA ASP A 119 -13.24 -17.31 10.98
C ASP A 119 -11.88 -17.40 10.27
N GLN A 120 -11.87 -17.45 8.94
CA GLN A 120 -10.65 -17.46 8.12
C GLN A 120 -10.50 -16.14 7.33
N ALA A 121 -11.46 -15.22 7.45
CA ALA A 121 -11.52 -13.96 6.72
C ALA A 121 -10.63 -12.88 7.37
N HIS A 122 -9.35 -13.19 7.57
CA HIS A 122 -8.37 -12.29 8.14
C HIS A 122 -7.38 -11.79 7.09
N SER A 123 -6.79 -10.64 7.35
CA SER A 123 -5.60 -10.17 6.63
C SER A 123 -4.37 -10.36 7.50
N ALA A 124 -3.17 -10.41 6.92
CA ALA A 124 -1.90 -10.47 7.66
C ALA A 124 -1.80 -9.34 8.71
N ILE A 125 -2.27 -8.14 8.36
CA ILE A 125 -2.36 -7.03 9.32
C ILE A 125 -3.39 -7.35 10.42
N GLY A 126 -4.58 -7.84 10.05
CA GLY A 126 -5.60 -8.23 11.02
C GLY A 126 -5.11 -9.28 12.02
N GLU A 127 -4.42 -10.33 11.55
CA GLU A 127 -3.88 -11.41 12.39
C GLU A 127 -2.82 -10.91 13.36
N VAL A 128 -1.90 -10.07 12.89
CA VAL A 128 -0.82 -9.57 13.73
C VAL A 128 -1.35 -8.67 14.87
N PHE A 129 -2.45 -7.96 14.63
CA PHE A 129 -3.11 -7.11 15.61
C PHE A 129 -4.27 -7.78 16.39
N ALA A 130 -4.63 -9.01 16.04
CA ALA A 130 -5.72 -9.75 16.70
C ALA A 130 -5.48 -9.92 18.20
N ASP A 131 -6.54 -9.74 18.99
CA ASP A 131 -6.56 -9.85 20.45
C ASP A 131 -5.53 -8.96 21.18
N ARG A 132 -5.03 -7.91 20.53
CA ARG A 132 -4.10 -6.96 21.16
C ARG A 132 -4.84 -5.79 21.76
N ARG A 133 -4.49 -5.44 23.00
CA ARG A 133 -4.74 -4.11 23.57
C ARG A 133 -3.48 -3.28 23.48
N LEU A 134 -3.55 -2.17 22.76
CA LEU A 134 -2.44 -1.25 22.57
C LEU A 134 -2.68 0.04 23.34
N SER A 135 -1.60 0.75 23.69
CA SER A 135 -1.76 2.13 24.13
C SER A 135 -2.35 2.97 22.99
N LEU A 136 -3.12 4.00 23.34
CA LEU A 136 -3.77 4.87 22.36
C LEU A 136 -2.78 5.43 21.34
N VAL A 137 -1.58 5.81 21.78
CA VAL A 137 -0.52 6.32 20.90
C VAL A 137 -0.10 5.29 19.85
N VAL A 138 0.15 4.04 20.25
CA VAL A 138 0.56 2.98 19.32
C VAL A 138 -0.59 2.63 18.36
N ALA A 139 -1.83 2.56 18.86
CA ALA A 139 -3.00 2.30 18.03
C ALA A 139 -3.22 3.41 16.99
N LEU A 140 -3.04 4.68 17.35
CA LEU A 140 -3.13 5.82 16.44
C LEU A 140 -2.03 5.81 15.38
N ILE A 141 -0.80 5.42 15.75
CA ILE A 141 0.29 5.26 14.78
C ILE A 141 -0.06 4.16 13.78
N ALA A 142 -0.49 2.97 14.25
CA ALA A 142 -0.91 1.88 13.36
C ALA A 142 -2.06 2.31 12.44
N PHE A 143 -3.06 3.01 12.98
CA PHE A 143 -4.18 3.58 12.23
C PHE A 143 -3.70 4.50 11.10
N LEU A 144 -2.86 5.50 11.41
CA LEU A 144 -2.34 6.45 10.42
C LEU A 144 -1.46 5.75 9.38
N THR A 145 -0.70 4.73 9.79
CA THR A 145 0.13 3.94 8.87
C THR A 145 -0.75 3.19 7.88
N ILE A 146 -1.76 2.46 8.33
CA ILE A 146 -2.64 1.65 7.48
C ILE A 146 -3.54 2.53 6.60
N TRP A 147 -4.00 3.66 7.14
CA TRP A 147 -4.89 4.55 6.43
C TRP A 147 -4.16 5.45 5.42
N LEU A 148 -3.03 6.05 5.80
CA LEU A 148 -2.40 7.11 5.01
C LEU A 148 -1.08 6.68 4.39
N VAL A 149 -0.17 6.11 5.20
CA VAL A 149 1.23 5.89 4.81
C VAL A 149 1.35 4.73 3.84
N ALA A 150 0.84 3.55 4.21
CA ALA A 150 0.93 2.36 3.37
C ALA A 150 0.23 2.56 2.01
N PRO A 151 -1.02 3.07 1.94
CA PRO A 151 -1.66 3.40 0.67
C PRO A 151 -0.86 4.36 -0.20
N PHE A 152 -0.26 5.39 0.40
CA PHE A 152 0.59 6.31 -0.36
C PHE A 152 1.82 5.61 -0.95
N CYS A 153 2.53 4.84 -0.15
CA CYS A 153 3.72 4.11 -0.57
C CYS A 153 3.42 3.08 -1.66
N GLU A 154 2.37 2.27 -1.48
CA GLU A 154 1.93 1.28 -2.46
C GLU A 154 1.55 1.94 -3.78
N GLU A 155 0.80 3.04 -3.76
CA GLU A 155 0.44 3.75 -4.98
C GLU A 155 1.66 4.35 -5.68
N VAL A 156 2.67 4.86 -4.94
CA VAL A 156 3.94 5.30 -5.52
C VAL A 156 4.63 4.18 -6.29
N LEU A 157 4.65 2.95 -5.77
CA LEU A 157 5.28 1.81 -6.43
C LEU A 157 4.45 1.35 -7.64
N PHE A 158 3.18 1.03 -7.45
CA PHE A 158 2.36 0.39 -8.49
C PHE A 158 1.79 1.38 -9.51
N ARG A 159 1.19 2.50 -9.08
CA ARG A 159 0.50 3.48 -9.95
C ARG A 159 1.38 4.68 -10.32
N GLY A 160 2.53 4.80 -9.63
CA GLY A 160 3.64 5.67 -9.97
C GLY A 160 4.66 4.95 -10.85
N VAL A 161 5.62 4.25 -10.23
CA VAL A 161 6.82 3.73 -10.92
C VAL A 161 6.48 2.66 -11.95
N LEU A 162 5.79 1.58 -11.57
CA LEU A 162 5.49 0.48 -12.48
C LEU A 162 4.57 0.94 -13.62
N TRP A 163 3.49 1.67 -13.28
CA TRP A 163 2.61 2.26 -14.28
C TRP A 163 3.39 3.09 -15.30
N LYS A 164 4.30 3.94 -14.83
CA LYS A 164 5.10 4.79 -15.70
C LYS A 164 6.09 4.00 -16.56
N ALA A 165 6.68 2.92 -16.02
CA ALA A 165 7.54 2.03 -16.78
C ALA A 165 6.80 1.44 -18.00
N LEU A 166 5.56 0.99 -17.80
CA LEU A 166 4.72 0.44 -18.86
C LEU A 166 4.24 1.53 -19.85
N GLU A 167 3.96 2.76 -19.39
CA GLU A 167 3.68 3.91 -20.27
C GLU A 167 4.87 4.20 -21.20
N HIS A 168 6.13 4.13 -20.70
CA HIS A 168 7.35 4.30 -21.52
C HIS A 168 7.58 3.17 -22.53
N TRP A 169 6.88 2.05 -22.40
CA TRP A 169 6.83 0.97 -23.38
C TRP A 169 5.62 1.06 -24.31
N HIS A 170 4.85 2.14 -24.23
CA HIS A 170 3.67 2.39 -25.07
C HIS A 170 2.58 1.32 -24.93
N TRP A 171 2.47 0.70 -23.76
CA TRP A 171 1.38 -0.25 -23.48
C TRP A 171 0.03 0.48 -23.45
N ASN A 172 -1.02 -0.23 -23.87
CA ASN A 172 -2.39 0.28 -23.76
C ASN A 172 -2.75 0.53 -22.28
N ARG A 173 -3.40 1.66 -21.97
CA ARG A 173 -3.80 2.03 -20.60
C ARG A 173 -4.57 0.93 -19.86
N TRP A 174 -5.41 0.15 -20.54
CA TRP A 174 -6.16 -0.96 -19.95
C TRP A 174 -5.26 -2.15 -19.61
N ALA A 175 -4.24 -2.42 -20.43
CA ALA A 175 -3.23 -3.43 -20.12
C ALA A 175 -2.37 -3.00 -18.92
N ILE A 176 -1.97 -1.72 -18.86
CA ILE A 176 -1.26 -1.16 -17.70
C ILE A 176 -2.10 -1.29 -16.43
N PHE A 177 -3.38 -0.92 -16.49
CA PHE A 177 -4.31 -1.09 -15.38
C PHE A 177 -4.44 -2.54 -14.92
N ALA A 178 -4.63 -3.48 -15.86
CA ALA A 178 -4.77 -4.89 -15.52
C ALA A 178 -3.50 -5.44 -14.86
N VAL A 179 -2.32 -5.17 -15.43
CA VAL A 179 -1.03 -5.68 -14.91
C VAL A 179 -0.68 -5.06 -13.56
N THR A 180 -0.80 -3.74 -13.40
CA THR A 180 -0.51 -3.09 -12.12
C THR A 180 -1.47 -3.55 -11.02
N SER A 181 -2.73 -3.81 -11.36
CA SER A 181 -3.75 -4.33 -10.43
C SER A 181 -3.51 -5.78 -10.03
N ALA A 182 -3.14 -6.63 -10.99
CA ALA A 182 -2.79 -8.02 -10.73
C ALA A 182 -1.52 -8.13 -9.88
N LEU A 183 -0.46 -7.41 -10.24
CA LEU A 183 0.79 -7.41 -9.49
C LEU A 183 0.62 -6.83 -8.08
N PHE A 184 -0.15 -5.75 -7.93
CA PHE A 184 -0.52 -5.22 -6.61
C PHE A 184 -1.17 -6.29 -5.74
N SER A 185 -2.15 -7.01 -6.28
CA SER A 185 -2.92 -8.01 -5.52
C SER A 185 -2.07 -9.21 -5.14
N ILE A 186 -1.21 -9.69 -6.05
CA ILE A 186 -0.34 -10.86 -5.83
C ILE A 186 0.82 -10.51 -4.88
N ALA A 187 1.35 -9.29 -4.92
CA ALA A 187 2.47 -8.86 -4.09
C ALA A 187 2.17 -8.89 -2.57
N HIS A 188 0.90 -8.96 -2.18
CA HIS A 188 0.49 -9.13 -0.79
C HIS A 188 0.73 -10.56 -0.27
N LEU A 189 0.92 -11.54 -1.16
CA LEU A 189 1.15 -12.95 -0.82
C LEU A 189 0.02 -13.61 -0.01
N GLU A 190 -1.18 -13.03 -0.03
CA GLU A 190 -2.39 -13.54 0.62
C GLU A 190 -3.29 -14.22 -0.43
N LEU A 191 -2.95 -15.43 -0.90
CA LEU A 191 -3.61 -16.05 -2.05
C LEU A 191 -5.15 -16.12 -1.95
N THR A 192 -5.68 -16.39 -0.76
CA THR A 192 -7.12 -16.44 -0.48
C THR A 192 -7.76 -15.05 -0.57
N ARG A 193 -7.03 -13.98 -0.24
CA ARG A 193 -7.48 -12.59 -0.25
C ARG A 193 -7.22 -11.88 -1.59
N THR A 194 -6.33 -12.42 -2.44
CA THR A 194 -6.02 -11.89 -3.78
C THR A 194 -7.26 -11.54 -4.62
N PRO A 195 -8.34 -12.36 -4.68
CA PRO A 195 -9.56 -11.98 -5.41
C PRO A 195 -10.21 -10.70 -4.88
N LEU A 196 -10.24 -10.51 -3.56
CA LEU A 196 -10.74 -9.28 -2.95
C LEU A 196 -9.81 -8.09 -3.26
N LEU A 197 -8.50 -8.28 -3.19
CA LEU A 197 -7.51 -7.24 -3.53
C LEU A 197 -7.62 -6.80 -4.99
N LEU A 198 -7.93 -7.72 -5.91
CA LEU A 198 -8.22 -7.39 -7.31
C LEU A 198 -9.44 -6.48 -7.42
N VAL A 199 -10.51 -6.73 -6.67
CA VAL A 199 -11.69 -5.86 -6.66
C VAL A 199 -11.37 -4.49 -6.04
N ILE A 200 -10.62 -4.47 -4.94
CA ILE A 200 -10.15 -3.23 -4.29
C ILE A 200 -9.31 -2.40 -5.26
N SER A 201 -8.49 -3.02 -6.08
CA SER A 201 -7.61 -2.32 -7.02
C SER A 201 -8.35 -1.57 -8.13
N ILE A 202 -9.61 -1.90 -8.41
CA ILE A 202 -10.40 -1.32 -9.50
C ILE A 202 -10.58 0.20 -9.33
N PRO A 203 -11.21 0.72 -8.25
CA PRO A 203 -11.38 2.16 -8.07
C PRO A 203 -10.05 2.93 -8.03
N LEU A 204 -9.00 2.34 -7.47
CA LEU A 204 -7.66 2.93 -7.39
C LEU A 204 -7.08 3.10 -8.81
N GLY A 205 -6.97 2.00 -9.55
CA GLY A 205 -6.44 2.00 -10.90
C GLY A 205 -7.26 2.84 -11.88
N LEU A 206 -8.59 2.87 -11.73
CA LEU A 206 -9.46 3.74 -12.54
C LEU A 206 -9.25 5.22 -12.21
N ALA A 207 -9.08 5.59 -10.93
CA ALA A 207 -8.76 6.96 -10.55
C ALA A 207 -7.43 7.43 -11.19
N ARG A 208 -6.40 6.58 -11.17
CA ARG A 208 -5.12 6.85 -11.86
C ARG A 208 -5.27 6.95 -13.37
N MET A 209 -6.03 6.03 -13.99
CA MET A 209 -6.21 5.97 -15.44
C MET A 209 -7.00 7.18 -15.96
N TYR A 210 -8.05 7.56 -15.25
CA TYR A 210 -8.98 8.62 -15.67
C TYR A 210 -8.33 10.00 -15.55
N THR A 211 -7.64 10.28 -14.43
CA THR A 211 -7.05 11.60 -14.16
C THR A 211 -5.64 11.76 -14.74
N GLY A 212 -4.94 10.65 -14.97
CA GLY A 212 -3.51 10.68 -15.25
C GLY A 212 -2.68 11.14 -14.05
N ASN A 213 -3.23 11.13 -12.83
CA ASN A 213 -2.63 11.73 -11.63
C ASN A 213 -2.53 10.69 -10.50
N LEU A 214 -1.34 10.55 -9.94
CA LEU A 214 -1.12 9.60 -8.84
C LEU A 214 -1.91 9.97 -7.60
N LEU A 215 -2.07 11.26 -7.29
CA LEU A 215 -2.75 11.69 -6.07
C LEU A 215 -4.24 11.30 -6.05
N ALA A 216 -4.88 11.20 -7.22
CA ALA A 216 -6.25 10.70 -7.31
C ALA A 216 -6.36 9.23 -6.88
N SER A 217 -5.38 8.42 -7.27
CA SER A 217 -5.26 7.01 -6.88
C SER A 217 -4.98 6.84 -5.39
N VAL A 218 -4.04 7.64 -4.85
CA VAL A 218 -3.74 7.69 -3.42
C VAL A 218 -4.99 7.95 -2.61
N ILE A 219 -5.77 8.98 -2.97
CA ILE A 219 -7.00 9.32 -2.27
C ILE A 219 -8.02 8.17 -2.36
N ALA A 220 -8.22 7.60 -3.56
CA ALA A 220 -9.13 6.46 -3.73
C ALA A 220 -8.73 5.27 -2.85
N HIS A 221 -7.43 4.99 -2.73
CA HIS A 221 -6.88 3.97 -1.86
C HIS A 221 -7.13 4.29 -0.38
N GLN A 222 -6.81 5.51 0.06
CA GLN A 222 -7.04 5.96 1.44
C GLN A 222 -8.52 5.87 1.84
N MET A 223 -9.47 6.09 0.92
CA MET A 223 -10.89 5.88 1.20
C MET A 223 -11.24 4.40 1.39
N ASN A 224 -10.65 3.50 0.61
CA ASN A 224 -10.83 2.05 0.80
C ASN A 224 -10.21 1.54 2.09
N ASN A 225 -9.09 2.13 2.53
CA ASN A 225 -8.40 1.72 3.77
C ASN A 225 -8.91 2.42 5.03
N LEU A 226 -9.78 3.43 4.92
CA LEU A 226 -10.32 4.14 6.09
C LEU A 226 -11.07 3.20 7.04
N PHE A 227 -12.06 2.44 6.54
CA PHE A 227 -12.88 1.57 7.41
C PHE A 227 -12.09 0.43 8.06
N PRO A 228 -11.23 -0.32 7.34
CA PRO A 228 -10.34 -1.29 7.98
C PRO A 228 -9.44 -0.68 9.04
N ALA A 229 -8.87 0.50 8.79
CA ALA A 229 -8.02 1.19 9.76
C ALA A 229 -8.81 1.62 11.01
N VAL A 230 -10.01 2.20 10.84
CA VAL A 230 -10.90 2.55 11.96
C VAL A 230 -11.26 1.31 12.77
N GLY A 231 -11.61 0.19 12.11
CA GLY A 231 -11.89 -1.07 12.77
C GLY A 231 -10.72 -1.55 13.64
N LEU A 232 -9.49 -1.49 13.12
CA LEU A 232 -8.28 -1.83 13.87
C LEU A 232 -8.04 -0.89 15.05
N LEU A 233 -8.23 0.42 14.89
CA LEU A 233 -8.08 1.40 15.97
C LEU A 233 -9.06 1.09 17.12
N LEU A 234 -10.33 0.84 16.78
CA LEU A 234 -11.36 0.55 17.77
C LEU A 234 -11.13 -0.80 18.47
N ALA A 235 -10.71 -1.82 17.72
CA ALA A 235 -10.43 -3.15 18.26
C ALA A 235 -9.23 -3.14 19.22
N THR A 236 -8.19 -2.37 18.89
CA THR A 236 -6.94 -2.37 19.67
C THR A 236 -6.90 -1.34 20.80
N SER A 237 -7.73 -0.30 20.76
CA SER A 237 -7.83 0.72 21.82
C SER A 237 -8.75 0.34 22.98
N GLY A 238 -9.46 -0.79 22.87
CA GLY A 238 -10.40 -1.27 23.89
C GLY A 238 -11.79 -0.64 23.83
N TRP A 239 -12.08 0.18 22.82
CA TRP A 239 -13.40 0.83 22.67
C TRP A 239 -14.49 -0.13 22.17
N LEU A 240 -14.11 -1.22 21.49
CA LEU A 240 -15.04 -2.31 21.12
C LEU A 240 -15.16 -3.42 22.17
N ALA A 241 -14.41 -3.32 23.28
CA ALA A 241 -14.45 -4.29 24.38
C ALA A 241 -15.19 -3.70 25.58
N ALA A 242 -16.49 -3.42 25.41
CA ALA A 242 -17.45 -3.12 26.47
C ALA A 242 -18.78 -3.82 26.15
#